data_AF-A0AAP0I4G0-F1
#
_entry.id   AF-A0AAP0I4G0-F1
#
_cell.length_a   1.000
_cell.length_b   1.000
_cell.length_c   1.000
_cell.angle_alpha   90.00
_cell.angle_beta   90.00
_cell.angle_gamma   90.00
#
_symmetry.space_group_name_H-M   'P 1'
#
loop_
_entity.id
_entity.type
_entity.pdbx_description
1 polymer ?
#
loop_
_entity_poly.entity_id
_entity_poly.type
_entity_poly.pdbx_seq_one_letter_code
_entity_poly.pdbx_strand_id
1 'polypeptide(L)'
;MEKVKQEEGGIPGDGRCLFRSVAYGACMRVGHSSPSESRQKEQADELRERVRDAFLFFEHQKHVMPITVYMRDNSSGNLKIIAEYGQEYGKENPICVLYHGYGHYDALENTSDSSLFRT
;
A
#
# COMPACT_ATOMS: atom_id res chain seq x y z
N MET A 1 25.71 11.66 -0.44
CA MET A 1 24.47 11.13 -1.04
C MET A 1 23.69 10.48 0.09
N GLU A 2 22.71 11.20 0.61
CA GLU A 2 21.89 10.77 1.73
C GLU A 2 21.01 9.60 1.26
N LYS A 3 21.22 8.42 1.83
CA LYS A 3 20.36 7.27 1.56
C LYS A 3 19.05 7.53 2.30
N VAL A 4 18.02 8.01 1.60
CA VAL A 4 16.67 8.07 2.16
C VAL A 4 16.29 6.65 2.57
N LYS A 5 16.20 6.40 3.88
CA LYS A 5 15.63 5.17 4.40
C LYS A 5 14.15 5.21 4.03
N GLN A 6 13.76 4.44 3.03
CA GLN A 6 12.34 4.15 2.81
C GLN A 6 11.91 3.24 3.95
N GLU A 7 11.00 3.71 4.80
CA GLU A 7 10.51 2.95 5.94
C GLU A 7 9.46 1.96 5.44
N GLU A 8 9.80 0.67 5.50
CA GLU A 8 8.87 -0.44 5.27
C GLU A 8 7.96 -0.54 6.50
N GLY A 9 6.65 -0.76 6.28
CA GLY A 9 5.63 -0.76 7.33
C GLY A 9 5.76 -1.89 8.37
N GLY A 10 6.67 -2.85 8.17
CA GLY A 10 6.94 -3.92 9.12
C GLY A 10 5.77 -4.90 9.25
N ILE A 11 5.09 -5.16 8.13
CA ILE A 11 3.84 -5.93 8.11
C ILE A 11 4.09 -7.41 8.47
N PRO A 12 3.34 -8.02 9.42
CA PRO A 12 3.53 -9.43 9.78
C PRO A 12 3.14 -10.43 8.66
N GLY A 13 3.88 -11.53 8.57
CA GLY A 13 3.68 -12.63 7.61
C GLY A 13 2.64 -13.68 8.01
N ASP A 14 1.47 -13.28 8.52
CA ASP A 14 0.43 -14.20 9.05
C ASP A 14 -0.63 -14.62 8.01
N GLY A 15 -0.30 -14.53 6.71
CA GLY A 15 -1.22 -14.80 5.60
C GLY A 15 -2.20 -13.66 5.28
N ARG A 16 -2.14 -12.52 6.00
CA ARG A 16 -2.93 -11.31 5.73
C ARG A 16 -2.10 -10.16 5.17
N CYS A 17 -0.79 -10.36 4.97
CA CYS A 17 0.16 -9.29 4.63
C CYS A 17 -0.29 -8.39 3.47
N LEU A 18 -0.92 -8.92 2.42
CA LEU A 18 -1.49 -8.11 1.35
C LEU A 18 -2.57 -7.15 1.86
N PHE A 19 -3.60 -7.68 2.53
CA PHE A 19 -4.71 -6.88 3.05
C PHE A 19 -4.26 -5.91 4.16
N ARG A 20 -3.30 -6.32 5.00
CA ARG A 20 -2.68 -5.46 6.01
C ARG A 20 -1.92 -4.29 5.37
N SER A 21 -1.16 -4.55 4.31
CA SER A 21 -0.42 -3.51 3.57
C SER A 21 -1.38 -2.50 2.92
N VAL A 22 -2.51 -2.98 2.37
CA VAL A 22 -3.55 -2.12 1.79
C VAL A 22 -4.22 -1.26 2.85
N ALA A 23 -4.63 -1.85 3.98
CA ALA A 23 -5.23 -1.12 5.10
C ALA A 23 -4.27 -0.07 5.69
N TYR A 24 -3.01 -0.46 5.90
CA TYR A 24 -1.96 0.43 6.38
C TYR A 24 -1.78 1.62 5.44
N GLY A 25 -1.52 1.35 4.15
CA GLY A 25 -1.30 2.38 3.16
C GLY A 25 -2.51 3.32 3.01
N ALA A 26 -3.74 2.78 3.08
CA ALA A 26 -4.95 3.59 3.06
C ALA A 26 -5.03 4.56 4.25
N CYS A 27 -4.76 4.11 5.48
CA CYS A 27 -4.73 4.95 6.67
C CYS A 27 -3.72 6.10 6.54
N MET A 28 -2.52 5.80 6.04
CA MET A 28 -1.49 6.82 5.83
C MET A 28 -1.91 7.85 4.77
N ARG A 29 -2.58 7.41 3.69
CA ARG A 29 -3.04 8.31 2.61
C ARG A 29 -4.13 9.28 3.03
N VAL A 30 -4.96 8.91 4.00
CA VAL A 30 -5.99 9.81 4.56
C VAL A 30 -5.46 10.68 5.71
N GLY A 31 -4.15 10.60 6.00
CA GLY A 31 -3.51 11.40 7.05
C GLY A 31 -3.74 10.89 8.47
N HIS A 32 -4.17 9.63 8.64
CA HIS A 32 -4.26 9.01 9.94
C HIS A 32 -2.89 8.50 10.41
N SER A 33 -2.72 8.40 11.73
CA SER A 33 -1.56 7.73 12.31
C SER A 33 -1.52 6.25 11.90
N SER A 34 -0.31 5.71 11.80
CA SER A 34 -0.08 4.28 11.56
C SER A 34 -0.97 3.42 12.47
N PRO A 35 -1.84 2.56 11.91
CA PRO A 35 -2.77 1.76 12.70
C PRO A 35 -2.00 0.69 13.49
N SER A 36 -2.47 0.38 14.71
CA SER A 36 -1.89 -0.71 15.51
C SER A 36 -2.01 -2.06 14.80
N GLU A 37 -1.14 -3.02 15.11
CA GLU A 37 -1.16 -4.35 14.49
C GLU A 37 -2.53 -5.05 14.62
N SER A 38 -3.21 -4.87 15.76
CA SER A 38 -4.57 -5.38 15.99
C SER A 38 -5.59 -4.74 15.05
N ARG A 39 -5.50 -3.42 14.84
CA ARG A 39 -6.38 -2.68 13.94
C ARG A 39 -6.10 -3.02 12.48
N GLN A 40 -4.83 -3.13 12.10
CA GLN A 40 -4.42 -3.63 10.79
C GLN A 40 -5.01 -5.02 10.51
N LYS A 41 -5.02 -5.91 11.51
CA LYS A 41 -5.59 -7.26 11.39
C LYS A 41 -7.10 -7.20 11.15
N GLU A 42 -7.81 -6.45 11.98
CA GLU A 42 -9.27 -6.28 11.87
C GLU A 42 -9.65 -5.70 10.50
N GLN A 43 -9.01 -4.61 10.11
CA GLN A 43 -9.21 -4.00 8.79
C GLN A 43 -8.84 -4.95 7.65
N ALA A 44 -7.77 -5.74 7.79
CA ALA A 44 -7.39 -6.72 6.78
C ALA A 44 -8.42 -7.84 6.62
N ASP A 45 -8.98 -8.34 7.72
CA ASP A 45 -10.02 -9.36 7.71
C ASP A 45 -11.34 -8.79 7.13
N GLU A 46 -11.73 -7.57 7.52
CA GLU A 46 -12.88 -6.88 6.93
C GLU A 46 -12.72 -6.64 5.42
N LEU A 47 -11.54 -6.18 4.98
CA LEU A 47 -11.22 -5.99 3.57
C LEU A 47 -11.28 -7.31 2.81
N ARG A 48 -10.76 -8.39 3.39
CA ARG A 48 -10.79 -9.73 2.78
C ARG A 48 -12.20 -10.25 2.61
N GLU A 49 -13.08 -10.03 3.58
CA GLU A 49 -14.50 -10.38 3.48
C GLU A 49 -15.22 -9.49 2.45
N ARG A 50 -14.94 -8.18 2.40
CA ARG A 50 -15.57 -7.25 1.43
C ARG A 50 -15.08 -7.43 0.00
N VAL A 51 -13.84 -7.86 -0.22
CA VAL A 51 -13.36 -8.23 -1.57
C VAL A 51 -14.17 -9.40 -2.12
N ARG A 52 -14.70 -10.28 -1.26
CA ARG A 52 -15.64 -11.34 -1.68
C ARG A 52 -16.96 -10.77 -2.20
N ASP A 53 -17.40 -9.64 -1.66
CA ASP A 53 -18.69 -9.00 -1.96
C ASP A 53 -18.59 -7.75 -2.87
N ALA A 54 -17.42 -7.54 -3.48
CA ALA A 54 -17.08 -6.46 -4.41
C ALA A 54 -17.01 -5.04 -3.80
N PHE A 55 -15.82 -4.45 -4.00
CA PHE A 55 -15.46 -3.03 -3.83
C PHE A 55 -15.21 -2.48 -2.42
N LEU A 56 -14.04 -1.86 -2.29
CA LEU A 56 -13.53 -1.13 -1.13
C LEU A 56 -14.46 0.04 -0.79
N PHE A 57 -15.25 -0.08 0.28
CA PHE A 57 -15.96 1.03 0.90
C PHE A 57 -15.29 1.36 2.23
N PHE A 58 -14.48 2.42 2.26
CA PHE A 58 -14.21 3.12 3.51
C PHE A 58 -15.37 4.11 3.72
N GLU A 59 -16.05 3.99 4.86
CA GLU A 59 -17.34 4.64 5.08
C GLU A 59 -17.28 6.17 4.91
N HIS A 60 -18.36 6.71 4.36
CA HIS A 60 -18.70 8.13 4.19
C HIS A 60 -17.88 8.99 3.21
N GLN A 61 -16.78 8.50 2.65
CA GLN A 61 -16.16 9.14 1.48
C GLN A 61 -15.76 8.12 0.42
N LYS A 62 -16.22 8.35 -0.81
CA LYS A 62 -15.97 7.52 -1.99
C LYS A 62 -14.52 7.69 -2.50
N HIS A 63 -13.54 7.51 -1.62
CA HIS A 63 -12.12 7.51 -1.97
C HIS A 63 -11.70 6.10 -2.39
N VAL A 64 -11.96 5.76 -3.65
CA VAL A 64 -11.34 4.58 -4.24
C VAL A 64 -9.91 4.96 -4.61
N MET A 65 -8.95 4.46 -3.85
CA MET A 65 -7.54 4.69 -4.12
C MET A 65 -7.02 3.56 -5.03
N PRO A 66 -6.39 3.89 -6.16
CA PRO A 66 -5.72 2.88 -6.97
C PRO A 66 -4.61 2.21 -6.16
N ILE A 67 -4.31 0.96 -6.47
CA ILE A 67 -3.22 0.20 -5.83
C ILE A 67 -2.09 0.07 -6.84
N THR A 68 -0.88 0.43 -6.44
CA THR A 68 0.35 0.20 -7.21
C THR A 68 1.23 -0.79 -6.46
N VAL A 69 1.57 -1.89 -7.14
CA VAL A 69 2.42 -2.94 -6.59
C VAL A 69 3.84 -2.74 -7.12
N TYR A 70 4.77 -2.54 -6.22
CA TYR A 70 6.20 -2.43 -6.50
C TYR A 70 6.92 -3.74 -6.18
N MET A 71 8.03 -3.98 -6.87
CA MET A 71 9.01 -4.99 -6.51
C MET A 71 10.40 -4.33 -6.56
N ARG A 72 11.30 -4.74 -5.67
CA ARG A 72 12.70 -4.31 -5.77
C ARG A 72 13.40 -5.07 -6.90
N ASP A 73 14.04 -4.35 -7.81
CA ASP A 73 14.87 -4.94 -8.84
C ASP A 73 16.22 -5.38 -8.24
N ASN A 74 16.56 -6.66 -8.39
CA ASN A 74 17.74 -7.25 -7.77
C ASN A 74 19.06 -6.73 -8.39
N SER A 75 19.02 -6.25 -9.63
CA SER A 75 20.20 -5.70 -10.31
C SER A 75 20.50 -4.25 -9.93
N SER A 76 19.47 -3.41 -9.88
CA SER A 76 19.63 -1.96 -9.67
C SER A 76 19.32 -1.50 -8.24
N GLY A 77 18.65 -2.33 -7.45
CA GLY A 77 18.12 -1.95 -6.13
C GLY A 77 16.94 -0.97 -6.20
N ASN A 78 16.52 -0.56 -7.40
CA ASN A 78 15.42 0.35 -7.62
C ASN A 78 14.07 -0.35 -7.51
N LEU A 79 13.01 0.40 -7.22
CA LEU A 79 11.64 -0.11 -7.25
C LEU A 79 11.11 -0.09 -8.68
N LYS A 80 10.55 -1.22 -9.13
CA LYS A 80 9.80 -1.33 -10.40
C LYS A 80 8.33 -1.57 -10.10
N ILE A 81 7.45 -0.96 -10.89
CA ILE A 81 6.01 -1.27 -10.87
C ILE A 81 5.83 -2.63 -11.54
N ILE A 82 5.11 -3.54 -10.88
CA ILE A 82 4.81 -4.87 -11.43
C ILE A 82 3.31 -5.07 -11.69
N ALA A 83 2.45 -4.27 -11.07
CA ALA A 83 1.02 -4.27 -11.31
C ALA A 83 0.37 -2.98 -10.84
N GLU A 84 -0.73 -2.61 -11.48
CA GLU A 84 -1.59 -1.49 -11.09
C GLU A 84 -3.05 -1.94 -11.14
N TYR A 85 -3.83 -1.55 -10.13
CA TYR A 85 -5.24 -1.92 -10.00
C TYR A 85 -6.09 -0.70 -9.67
N GLY A 86 -7.30 -0.66 -10.22
CA GLY A 86 -8.29 0.38 -9.91
C GLY A 86 -7.96 1.75 -10.51
N GLN A 87 -7.14 1.81 -11.56
CA GLN A 87 -6.78 3.05 -12.26
C GLN A 87 -8.00 3.71 -12.94
N GLU A 88 -9.04 2.93 -13.23
CA GLU A 88 -10.33 3.39 -13.73
C GLU A 88 -11.13 4.22 -12.70
N TYR A 89 -10.77 4.14 -11.42
CA TYR A 89 -11.41 4.89 -10.34
C TYR A 89 -10.64 6.16 -9.93
N GLY A 90 -9.41 6.33 -10.42
CA GLY A 90 -8.56 7.47 -10.14
C GLY A 90 -7.08 7.14 -10.36
N LYS A 91 -6.25 8.18 -10.48
CA LYS A 91 -4.78 8.05 -10.61
C LYS A 91 -4.02 8.73 -9.48
N GLU A 92 -4.74 9.42 -8.61
CA GLU A 92 -4.14 10.25 -7.57
C GLU A 92 -3.95 9.46 -6.28
N ASN A 93 -2.87 9.75 -5.57
CA ASN A 93 -2.56 9.23 -4.24
C ASN A 93 -2.72 7.70 -4.09
N PRO A 94 -2.04 6.88 -4.93
CA PRO A 94 -2.21 5.43 -4.89
C PRO A 94 -1.75 4.83 -3.57
N ILE A 95 -2.40 3.75 -3.14
CA ILE A 95 -1.85 2.86 -2.12
C ILE A 95 -0.65 2.13 -2.74
N CYS A 96 0.53 2.30 -2.15
CA CYS A 96 1.75 1.66 -2.63
C CYS A 96 2.07 0.46 -1.74
N VAL A 97 2.21 -0.71 -2.36
CA VAL A 97 2.61 -1.95 -1.66
C VAL A 97 3.88 -2.51 -2.28
N LEU A 98 4.79 -3.02 -1.45
CA LEU A 98 6.04 -3.66 -1.86
C LEU A 98 5.87 -5.18 -1.82
N TYR A 99 6.09 -5.85 -2.94
CA TYR A 99 6.14 -7.30 -3.05
C TYR A 99 7.59 -7.80 -3.00
N HIS A 100 7.89 -8.67 -2.04
CA HIS A 100 9.25 -9.17 -1.81
C HIS A 100 9.63 -10.41 -2.65
N GLY A 101 8.74 -10.92 -3.52
CA GLY A 101 9.05 -12.04 -4.43
C GLY A 101 8.83 -13.45 -3.85
N TYR A 102 8.55 -13.58 -2.55
CA TYR A 102 8.28 -14.89 -1.89
C TYR A 102 6.88 -14.98 -1.25
N GLY A 103 5.94 -14.16 -1.73
CA GLY A 103 4.56 -14.15 -1.22
C GLY A 103 4.29 -13.16 -0.09
N HIS A 104 5.30 -12.39 0.32
CA HIS A 104 5.17 -11.34 1.33
C HIS A 104 4.97 -9.96 0.71
N TYR A 105 4.08 -9.17 1.32
CA TYR A 105 3.80 -7.79 0.97
C TYR A 105 4.03 -6.90 2.19
N ASP A 106 4.64 -5.73 1.95
CA ASP A 106 4.75 -4.66 2.92
C ASP A 106 4.11 -3.37 2.39
N ALA A 107 3.76 -2.44 3.27
CA ALA A 107 3.33 -1.10 2.89
C ALA A 107 4.57 -0.25 2.54
N LEU A 108 4.49 0.46 1.43
CA LEU A 108 5.50 1.45 1.06
C LEU A 108 4.96 2.83 1.40
N GLU A 109 5.58 3.52 2.35
CA GLU A 109 5.30 4.93 2.57
C GLU A 109 5.86 5.74 1.40
N ASN A 110 4.99 6.44 0.67
CA ASN A 110 5.48 7.52 -0.16
C ASN A 110 5.86 8.65 0.79
N THR A 111 7.16 8.78 1.08
CA THR A 111 7.69 10.08 1.44
C THR A 111 7.32 11.00 0.28
N SER A 112 6.49 11.99 0.56
CA SER A 112 6.04 12.98 -0.40
C SER A 112 7.20 13.91 -0.77
N ASP A 113 8.26 13.36 -1.36
CA ASP A 113 9.19 14.18 -2.12
C ASP A 113 8.58 14.41 -3.50
N SER A 114 7.77 15.46 -3.51
CA SER A 114 7.13 16.10 -4.68
C SER A 114 8.12 16.60 -5.74
N SER A 115 9.40 16.24 -5.65
CA SER A 115 10.47 16.62 -6.58
C SER A 115 10.67 15.66 -7.76
N LEU A 116 10.13 14.42 -7.74
CA LEU A 116 10.35 13.46 -8.85
C LEU A 116 9.36 13.55 -10.02
N PHE A 117 8.31 14.37 -9.92
CA PHE A 117 7.36 14.61 -11.01
C PHE A 117 7.35 16.05 -11.53
N ARG A 118 8.38 16.84 -11.22
CA ARG A 118 8.57 18.17 -11.81
C ARG A 118 9.67 18.16 -12.87
N THR A 119 9.19 18.33 -14.10
CA THR A 119 9.84 18.70 -15.38
C THR A 119 10.20 17.56 -16.31
#